data_AF-A0ABD3MRJ3-F1
#
_entry.id   AF-A0ABD3MRJ3-F1
#
_cell.length_a   1.000
_cell.length_b   1.000
_cell.length_c   1.000
_cell.angle_alpha   90.00
_cell.angle_beta   90.00
_cell.angle_gamma   90.00
#
_symmetry.space_group_name_H-M   'P 1'
#
loop_
_entity.id
_entity.type
_entity.pdbx_description
1 polymer ?
#
loop_
_entity_poly.entity_id
_entity_poly.type
_entity_poly.pdbx_seq_one_letter_code
_entity_poly.pdbx_strand_id
1 'polypeptide(L)'
;MSSAGLEQKLRQLEEATAAAQSVLLTKESELSSALDALAKAKTKLRSLDPESQRALQVNDTELPELIGAEIIAREEYDTAKTRYETNQKYLSLFRDRVSRGT
;
A
#
# COMPACT_ATOMS: atom_id res chain seq x y z
N MET A 1 -5.65 -28.42 23.28
CA MET A 1 -5.17 -27.05 23.64
C MET A 1 -6.14 -26.49 24.66
N SER A 2 -5.66 -25.82 25.69
CA SER A 2 -6.54 -25.13 26.66
C SER A 2 -7.20 -23.90 26.01
N SER A 3 -8.36 -23.47 26.51
CA SER A 3 -9.05 -22.23 26.07
C SER A 3 -8.11 -21.02 26.11
N ALA A 4 -7.34 -20.89 27.19
CA ALA A 4 -6.35 -19.82 27.37
C ALA A 4 -5.29 -19.77 26.25
N GLY A 5 -4.87 -20.93 25.71
CA GLY A 5 -3.91 -20.98 24.62
C GLY A 5 -4.50 -20.62 23.24
N LEU A 6 -5.81 -20.82 23.04
CA LEU A 6 -6.50 -20.40 21.82
C LEU A 6 -6.80 -18.89 21.84
N GLU A 7 -7.22 -18.37 22.99
CA GLU A 7 -7.45 -16.92 23.19
C GLU A 7 -6.16 -16.10 22.99
N GLN A 8 -5.02 -16.60 23.48
CA GLN A 8 -3.73 -15.94 23.26
C GLN A 8 -3.35 -15.89 21.78
N LYS A 9 -3.56 -16.98 21.04
CA LYS A 9 -3.28 -17.03 19.59
C LYS A 9 -4.22 -16.13 18.80
N LEU A 10 -5.49 -16.05 19.20
CA LEU A 10 -6.46 -15.14 18.60
C LEU A 10 -6.00 -13.68 18.78
N ARG A 11 -5.61 -13.28 20.00
CA ARG A 11 -5.09 -11.93 20.25
C ARG A 11 -3.85 -11.61 19.42
N GLN A 12 -2.88 -12.52 19.37
CA GLN A 12 -1.67 -12.32 18.55
C GLN A 12 -2.00 -12.12 17.06
N LEU A 13 -2.99 -12.86 16.54
CA LEU A 13 -3.43 -12.72 15.17
C LEU A 13 -4.19 -11.41 14.94
N GLU A 14 -5.00 -10.97 15.91
CA GLU A 14 -5.67 -9.67 15.88
C GLU A 14 -4.67 -8.51 15.89
N GLU A 15 -3.67 -8.56 16.76
CA GLU A 15 -2.57 -7.58 16.82
C GLU A 15 -1.78 -7.53 15.52
N ALA A 16 -1.41 -8.69 14.96
CA ALA A 16 -0.72 -8.77 13.67
C ALA A 16 -1.58 -8.24 12.51
N THR A 17 -2.90 -8.43 12.57
CA THR A 17 -3.85 -7.92 11.58
C THR A 17 -3.97 -6.40 11.68
N ALA A 18 -4.07 -5.85 12.89
CA ALA A 18 -4.11 -4.41 13.14
C ALA A 18 -2.81 -3.72 12.69
N ALA A 19 -1.65 -4.32 13.00
CA ALA A 19 -0.37 -3.81 12.53
C ALA A 19 -0.28 -3.80 10.99
N ALA A 20 -0.72 -4.89 10.33
CA ALA A 20 -0.77 -4.94 8.87
C ALA A 20 -1.72 -3.90 8.28
N GLN A 21 -2.85 -3.62 8.92
CA GLN A 21 -3.78 -2.57 8.51
C GLN A 21 -3.14 -1.19 8.59
N SER A 22 -2.44 -0.88 9.69
CA SER A 22 -1.74 0.39 9.85
C SER A 22 -0.69 0.58 8.75
N VAL A 23 0.06 -0.47 8.41
CA VAL A 23 1.04 -0.42 7.31
C VAL A 23 0.35 -0.20 5.97
N LEU A 24 -0.76 -0.90 5.70
CA LEU A 24 -1.54 -0.72 4.47
C LEU A 24 -2.00 0.73 4.30
N LEU A 25 -2.56 1.35 5.34
CA LEU A 25 -3.01 2.75 5.29
C LEU A 25 -1.86 3.72 5.01
N THR A 26 -0.69 3.49 5.62
CA THR A 26 0.50 4.29 5.33
C THR A 26 0.92 4.15 3.86
N LYS A 27 1.00 2.92 3.34
CA LYS A 27 1.38 2.66 1.94
C LYS A 27 0.36 3.18 0.93
N GLU A 28 -0.93 3.15 1.28
CA GLU A 28 -1.99 3.77 0.50
C GLU A 28 -1.80 5.29 0.40
N SER A 29 -1.49 5.96 1.51
CA SER A 29 -1.21 7.39 1.53
C SER A 29 0.05 7.77 0.73
N GLU A 30 1.11 6.97 0.83
CA GLU A 30 2.36 7.15 0.07
C GLU A 30 2.11 7.00 -1.44
N LEU A 31 1.37 5.97 -1.84
CA LEU A 31 0.97 5.75 -3.23
C LEU A 31 0.11 6.89 -3.78
N SER A 32 -0.88 7.35 -3.00
CA SER A 32 -1.69 8.52 -3.37
C SER A 32 -0.82 9.75 -3.61
N SER A 33 0.17 9.98 -2.74
CA SER A 33 1.08 11.12 -2.85
C SER A 33 1.98 11.03 -4.09
N ALA A 34 2.49 9.83 -4.42
CA ALA A 34 3.29 9.60 -5.62
C ALA A 34 2.46 9.81 -6.91
N LEU A 35 1.21 9.33 -6.93
CA LEU A 35 0.29 9.54 -8.05
C LEU A 35 -0.01 11.03 -8.26
N ASP A 36 -0.27 11.77 -7.18
CA ASP A 36 -0.52 13.22 -7.24
C ASP A 36 0.70 14.00 -7.74
N ALA A 37 1.90 13.65 -7.27
CA ALA A 37 3.13 14.27 -7.72
C ALA A 37 3.36 14.05 -9.23
N LEU A 38 3.19 12.81 -9.69
CA LEU A 38 3.32 12.46 -11.11
C LEU A 38 2.25 13.17 -11.97
N ALA A 39 1.01 13.26 -11.49
CA ALA A 39 -0.07 13.96 -12.18
C ALA A 39 0.22 15.47 -12.30
N LYS A 40 0.73 16.10 -11.23
CA LYS A 40 1.13 17.51 -11.23
C LYS A 40 2.28 17.76 -12.20
N ALA A 41 3.31 16.92 -12.20
CA ALA A 41 4.43 17.03 -13.13
C ALA A 41 3.99 16.89 -14.59
N LYS A 42 3.17 15.89 -14.91
CA LYS A 42 2.59 15.71 -16.25
C LYS A 42 1.75 16.91 -16.68
N THR A 43 0.97 17.49 -15.76
CA THR A 43 0.14 18.66 -16.05
C THR A 43 1.01 19.88 -16.34
N LYS A 44 2.06 20.12 -15.53
CA LYS A 44 3.01 21.23 -15.73
C LYS A 44 3.67 21.15 -17.10
N LEU A 45 4.09 19.96 -17.53
CA LEU A 45 4.72 19.78 -18.84
C LEU A 45 3.75 20.01 -19.99
N ARG A 46 2.49 19.58 -19.86
CA ARG A 46 1.44 19.83 -20.86
C ARG A 46 1.07 21.31 -20.96
N SER A 47 1.24 22.09 -19.89
CA SER A 47 0.96 23.53 -19.88
C SER A 47 2.09 24.39 -20.43
N LEU A 48 3.25 23.82 -20.75
CA LEU A 48 4.34 24.56 -21.40
C LEU A 48 3.94 24.98 -22.80
N ASP A 49 4.42 26.14 -23.22
CA ASP A 49 4.26 26.61 -24.59
C ASP A 49 5.04 25.70 -25.58
N PRO A 50 4.69 25.71 -26.88
CA PRO A 50 5.29 24.81 -27.86
C PRO A 50 6.81 24.98 -28.06
N GLU A 51 7.36 26.17 -27.78
CA GLU A 51 8.79 26.41 -27.91
C GLU A 51 9.54 25.79 -26.73
N SER A 52 9.04 26.03 -25.51
CA SER A 52 9.53 25.38 -24.28
C SER A 52 9.41 23.85 -24.35
N GLN A 53 8.32 23.32 -24.91
CA GLN A 53 8.17 21.87 -25.08
C GLN A 53 9.20 21.26 -26.03
N ARG A 54 9.56 21.96 -27.11
CA ARG A 54 10.56 21.49 -28.09
C ARG A 54 11.98 21.54 -27.55
N ALA A 55 12.24 22.40 -26.58
CA ALA A 55 13.55 22.56 -25.96
C ALA A 55 13.82 21.53 -24.84
N LEU A 56 12.80 20.82 -24.34
CA LEU A 56 12.95 19.83 -23.28
C LEU A 56 13.77 18.62 -23.71
N GLN A 57 14.81 18.32 -22.94
CA GLN A 57 15.46 17.01 -22.95
C GLN A 57 14.84 16.10 -21.88
N VAL A 58 15.00 14.79 -22.04
CA VAL A 58 14.43 13.78 -21.13
C VAL A 58 14.88 14.01 -19.67
N ASN A 59 16.13 14.44 -19.48
CA ASN A 59 16.73 14.69 -18.17
C ASN A 59 16.37 16.06 -17.57
N ASP A 60 15.69 16.93 -18.32
CA ASP A 60 15.24 18.24 -17.81
C ASP A 60 13.94 18.11 -17.00
N THR A 61 13.43 16.90 -16.84
CA THR A 61 12.17 16.61 -16.16
C THR A 61 12.36 15.60 -15.05
N GLU A 62 11.61 15.76 -13.96
CA GLU A 62 11.53 14.79 -12.86
C GLU A 62 10.64 13.58 -13.21
N LEU A 63 10.19 13.44 -14.46
CA LEU A 63 9.24 12.39 -14.84
C LEU A 63 9.80 10.98 -14.63
N PRO A 64 11.05 10.65 -15.03
CA PRO A 64 11.59 9.32 -14.81
C PRO A 64 11.61 8.94 -13.33
N GLU A 65 12.04 9.86 -12.46
CA GLU A 65 12.10 9.65 -11.01
C GLU A 65 10.70 9.49 -10.41
N LEU A 66 9.75 10.32 -10.83
CA LEU A 66 8.37 10.25 -10.34
C LEU A 66 7.64 8.98 -10.80
N ILE A 67 7.93 8.50 -12.01
CA ILE A 67 7.43 7.20 -12.49
C ILE A 67 8.03 6.07 -11.66
N GLY A 68 9.34 6.12 -11.40
CA GLY A 68 10.01 5.15 -10.53
C GLY A 68 9.42 5.13 -9.11
N ALA A 69 9.17 6.32 -8.54
CA ALA A 69 8.56 6.45 -7.22
C ALA A 69 7.12 5.90 -7.18
N GLU A 70 6.32 6.12 -8.23
CA GLU A 70 4.96 5.56 -8.33
C GLU A 70 4.98 4.03 -8.41
N ILE A 71 5.89 3.45 -9.19
CA ILE A 71 6.05 1.99 -9.31
C ILE A 71 6.42 1.39 -7.94
N ILE A 72 7.43 1.95 -7.25
CA ILE A 72 7.86 1.45 -5.94
C ILE A 72 6.71 1.55 -4.92
N ALA A 73 6.03 2.70 -4.86
CA ALA A 73 4.92 2.88 -3.93
C ALA A 73 3.75 1.92 -4.22
N ARG A 74 3.51 1.60 -5.50
CA ARG A 74 2.51 0.60 -5.92
C ARG A 74 2.87 -0.79 -5.40
N GLU A 75 4.10 -1.23 -5.63
CA GLU A 75 4.58 -2.55 -5.21
C GLU A 75 4.52 -2.73 -3.69
N GLU A 76 4.90 -1.69 -2.94
CA GLU A 76 4.81 -1.68 -1.48
C GLU A 76 3.36 -1.71 -0.98
N TYR A 77 2.46 -0.96 -1.62
CA TYR A 77 1.03 -1.01 -1.33
C TYR A 77 0.44 -2.41 -1.59
N ASP A 78 0.71 -3.00 -2.76
CA ASP A 78 0.18 -4.31 -3.13
C ASP A 78 0.69 -5.42 -2.18
N THR A 79 1.95 -5.31 -1.75
CA THR A 79 2.53 -6.19 -0.74
C THR A 79 1.83 -6.03 0.62
N ALA A 80 1.66 -4.79 1.08
CA ALA A 80 0.97 -4.50 2.35
C ALA A 80 -0.49 -4.98 2.33
N LYS A 81 -1.18 -4.78 1.21
CA LYS A 81 -2.56 -5.22 0.97
C LYS A 81 -2.66 -6.74 1.04
N THR A 82 -1.81 -7.45 0.32
CA THR A 82 -1.77 -8.92 0.34
C THR A 82 -1.56 -9.47 1.75
N ARG A 83 -0.66 -8.84 2.53
CA ARG A 83 -0.42 -9.22 3.92
C ARG A 83 -1.64 -9.00 4.80
N TYR A 84 -2.28 -7.84 4.69
CA TYR A 84 -3.49 -7.53 5.45
C TYR A 84 -4.65 -8.49 5.12
N GLU A 85 -4.91 -8.72 3.83
CA GLU A 85 -5.96 -9.64 3.37
C GLU A 85 -5.72 -11.08 3.82
N THR A 86 -4.46 -11.53 3.78
CA THR A 86 -4.06 -12.85 4.29
C THR A 86 -4.31 -12.96 5.79
N ASN A 87 -3.93 -11.95 6.58
CA ASN A 87 -4.18 -11.93 8.01
C ASN A 87 -5.67 -11.92 8.34
N GLN A 88 -6.47 -11.12 7.64
CA GLN A 88 -7.94 -11.11 7.75
C GLN A 88 -8.55 -12.48 7.47
N LYS A 89 -8.09 -13.15 6.40
CA LYS A 89 -8.55 -14.50 6.06
C LYS A 89 -8.23 -15.50 7.17
N TYR A 90 -7.01 -15.49 7.70
CA TYR A 90 -6.64 -16.36 8.81
C TYR A 90 -7.43 -16.05 10.08
N LEU A 91 -7.68 -14.78 10.37
CA LEU A 91 -8.45 -14.35 11.53
C LEU A 91 -9.89 -14.87 11.46
N SER A 92 -10.53 -14.77 10.29
CA SER A 92 -11.86 -15.34 10.06
C SER A 92 -11.88 -16.85 10.27
N LEU A 93 -10.94 -17.59 9.65
CA LEU A 93 -10.86 -19.05 9.79
C LEU A 93 -10.59 -19.47 11.24
N PHE A 94 -9.78 -18.72 11.97
CA PHE A 94 -9.46 -19.02 13.36
C PHE A 94 -10.66 -18.78 14.28
N ARG A 95 -11.41 -17.69 14.09
CA ARG A 95 -12.65 -17.40 14.81
C ARG A 95 -13.73 -18.46 14.55
N ASP A 96 -13.88 -18.91 13.32
CA ASP A 96 -14.78 -20.00 12.97
C ASP A 96 -14.38 -21.32 13.64
N ARG A 97 -13.08 -21.60 13.72
CA ARG A 97 -12.57 -22.80 14.40
C ARG A 97 -12.81 -22.76 15.90
N VAL A 98 -12.59 -21.60 16.53
CA VAL A 98 -12.83 -21.43 17.98
C VAL A 98 -14.31 -21.60 18.29
N SER A 99 -15.20 -20.94 17.53
CA SER A 99 -16.65 -21.00 17.73
C SER A 99 -17.27 -22.38 17.49
N ARG A 100 -16.71 -23.20 16.58
CA ARG A 100 -17.15 -24.60 16.35
C ARG A 100 -16.54 -25.61 17.34
N GLY A 101 -15.49 -25.22 18.05
CA GLY A 101 -14.75 -26.07 18.99
C GLY A 101 -15.15 -25.90 20.46
N THR A 102 -15.98 -24.90 20.76
CA THR A 102 -16.73 -24.68 22.03
C THR A 102 -18.17 -25.10 21.86
#